data_AF-A0A023FDH3-F1
#
_entry.id   AF-A0A023FDH3-F1
#
_cell.length_a   1.000
_cell.length_b   1.000
_cell.length_c   1.000
_cell.angle_alpha   90.00
_cell.angle_beta   90.00
_cell.angle_gamma   90.00
#
_symmetry.space_group_name_H-M   'P 1'
#
loop_
_entity.id
_entity.type
_entity.pdbx_description
1 polymer ?
#
loop_
_entity_poly.entity_id
_entity_poly.type
_entity_poly.pdbx_seq_one_letter_code
_entity_poly.pdbx_strand_id
1 'polypeptide(L)'
;VKKQYMEKGLWYFGQLVMNKTFLLLFIRTLESNRYFSMRDRVSVASLIMVTLQGKMEYCTDILKTLLAELIEKCIEGKSHPKLLLRRTESVAEKMLSAWFTFLLYKFLRECAGEPLFVLYRAIKQQVDKGPVDAITSEARYSLSEEKLIRQSIDYKSMTAYISIAQLSYELGENNETPVKVLDCDTVSQVKEKGLDAIYKNMPSSQRPSKDDLDLEWRTGNSGRLILSDEDSTTKGEGEWKRLNTLAHYRVNDGANLTLVPKQSSMYNLSIMSEKMEKSHKYETLNFSLKTSPPLSRATSPLNHDPETGYKYWHLVKHHDGENKEGERGNKMVSEIYLTRLLATKGTLQKFVDDLFETIFSTAHRGSALPLAIKYMFDFLDDQALQHGITDPEVVHTWKSNSLPLRFWVNLIKNPNFVFDIVKSNIVDSCLSVVAQTFMDACSTSDHRLGKDSPSSKLLYAKDIPIYKDWVERYYQDIKVMPAISDQDMNAMLAEESRLHAHEFNTNVALHELYKYAYKYTDQLLQTLEEDEFSQKNKLARKLSQVNAIMNGESEA
;
A
#
# COMPACT_ATOMS: atom_id res chain seq x y z
N VAL A 1 29.67 -14.25 -25.03
CA VAL A 1 28.96 -15.51 -25.35
C VAL A 1 27.71 -15.70 -24.49
N LYS A 2 27.79 -15.94 -23.15
CA LYS A 2 26.60 -16.15 -22.28
C LYS A 2 25.46 -15.12 -22.38
N LYS A 3 25.81 -13.84 -22.50
CA LYS A 3 24.85 -12.74 -22.59
C LYS A 3 24.15 -12.66 -23.95
N GLN A 4 24.83 -13.07 -25.03
CA GLN A 4 24.41 -12.80 -26.41
C GLN A 4 23.35 -13.80 -26.91
N TYR A 5 23.48 -15.09 -26.59
CA TYR A 5 22.43 -16.06 -26.93
C TYR A 5 21.17 -15.85 -26.08
N MET A 6 21.31 -15.40 -24.84
CA MET A 6 20.16 -15.10 -23.97
C MET A 6 19.37 -13.90 -24.46
N GLU A 7 20.03 -12.82 -24.88
CA GLU A 7 19.35 -11.69 -25.53
C GLU A 7 18.61 -12.11 -26.81
N LYS A 8 19.24 -12.96 -27.64
CA LYS A 8 18.62 -13.52 -28.85
C LYS A 8 17.41 -14.40 -28.52
N GLY A 9 17.52 -15.29 -27.53
CA GLY A 9 16.44 -16.17 -27.11
C GLY A 9 15.27 -15.39 -26.52
N LEU A 10 15.53 -14.36 -25.69
CA LEU A 10 14.51 -13.46 -25.16
C LEU A 10 13.80 -12.67 -26.25
N TRP A 11 14.50 -12.26 -27.31
CA TRP A 11 13.86 -11.62 -28.45
C TRP A 11 12.83 -12.53 -29.12
N TYR A 12 13.18 -13.80 -29.38
CA TYR A 12 12.24 -14.79 -29.93
C TYR A 12 11.10 -15.12 -28.95
N PHE A 13 11.39 -15.20 -27.65
CA PHE A 13 10.36 -15.38 -26.62
C PHE A 13 9.39 -14.19 -26.59
N GLY A 14 9.89 -12.97 -26.71
CA GLY A 14 9.07 -11.76 -26.84
C GLY A 14 8.12 -11.84 -28.05
N GLN A 15 8.58 -12.37 -29.19
CA GLN A 15 7.70 -12.59 -30.35
C GLN A 15 6.60 -13.62 -30.08
N LEU A 16 6.88 -14.66 -29.27
CA LEU A 16 5.85 -15.60 -28.81
C LEU A 16 4.85 -14.92 -27.89
N VAL A 17 5.29 -14.11 -26.93
CA VAL A 17 4.40 -13.35 -26.03
C VAL A 17 3.50 -12.37 -26.80
N MET A 18 3.97 -11.83 -27.92
CA MET A 18 3.18 -10.99 -28.84
C MET A 18 2.23 -11.77 -29.75
N ASN A 19 2.16 -13.10 -29.62
CA ASN A 19 1.18 -13.93 -30.30
C ASN A 19 0.00 -14.24 -29.36
N LYS A 20 -1.21 -13.81 -29.74
CA LYS A 20 -2.43 -13.95 -28.94
C LYS A 20 -2.68 -15.40 -28.49
N THR A 21 -2.62 -16.34 -29.43
CA THR A 21 -2.82 -17.76 -29.15
C THR A 21 -1.80 -18.29 -28.15
N PHE A 22 -0.51 -17.99 -28.35
CA PHE A 22 0.55 -18.40 -27.43
C PHE A 22 0.30 -17.88 -26.01
N LEU A 23 0.05 -16.57 -25.86
CA LEU A 23 -0.06 -15.96 -24.54
C LEU A 23 -1.29 -16.46 -23.77
N LEU A 24 -2.43 -16.63 -24.44
CA LEU A 24 -3.63 -17.20 -23.83
C LEU A 24 -3.39 -18.64 -23.37
N LEU A 25 -2.81 -19.48 -24.24
CA LEU A 25 -2.49 -20.88 -23.88
C LEU A 25 -1.48 -20.92 -22.73
N PHE A 26 -0.44 -20.08 -22.77
CA PHE A 26 0.55 -19.99 -21.72
C PHE A 26 -0.07 -19.69 -20.35
N ILE A 27 -0.93 -18.68 -20.26
CA ILE A 27 -1.60 -18.33 -19.00
C ILE A 27 -2.49 -19.48 -18.53
N ARG A 28 -3.29 -20.08 -19.43
CA ARG A 28 -4.18 -21.21 -19.11
C ARG A 28 -3.40 -22.43 -18.59
N THR A 29 -2.28 -22.77 -19.22
CA THR A 29 -1.40 -23.88 -18.78
C THR A 29 -0.83 -23.62 -17.39
N LEU A 30 -0.42 -22.37 -17.09
CA LEU A 30 0.06 -22.04 -15.75
C LEU A 30 -1.06 -22.16 -14.70
N GLU A 31 -2.25 -21.65 -14.99
CA GLU A 31 -3.37 -21.66 -14.05
C GLU A 31 -3.97 -23.04 -13.78
N SER A 32 -3.92 -23.95 -14.76
CA SER A 32 -4.36 -25.34 -14.58
C SER A 32 -3.43 -26.15 -13.68
N ASN A 33 -2.21 -25.66 -13.43
CA ASN A 33 -1.25 -26.34 -12.60
C ASN A 33 -1.52 -26.09 -11.10
N ARG A 34 -1.79 -27.16 -10.34
CA ARG A 34 -2.05 -27.11 -8.89
C ARG A 34 -0.92 -26.52 -8.04
N TYR A 35 0.33 -26.55 -8.54
CA TYR A 35 1.49 -25.99 -7.86
C TYR A 35 1.75 -24.52 -8.20
N PHE A 36 0.97 -23.95 -9.13
CA PHE A 36 1.00 -22.52 -9.41
C PHE A 36 0.33 -21.79 -8.26
N SER A 37 1.10 -21.06 -7.46
CA SER A 37 0.62 -20.44 -6.22
C SER A 37 -0.08 -19.10 -6.46
N MET A 38 -0.72 -18.53 -5.43
CA MET A 38 -1.27 -17.16 -5.52
C MET A 38 -0.17 -16.11 -5.70
N ARG A 39 1.03 -16.34 -5.15
CA ARG A 39 2.19 -15.48 -5.37
C ARG A 39 2.61 -15.53 -6.85
N ASP A 40 2.66 -16.72 -7.44
CA ASP A 40 3.04 -16.87 -8.85
C ASP A 40 2.04 -16.20 -9.79
N ARG A 41 0.73 -16.29 -9.50
CA ARG A 41 -0.31 -15.57 -10.26
C ARG A 41 -0.07 -14.06 -10.26
N VAL A 42 0.21 -13.48 -9.09
CA VAL A 42 0.51 -12.04 -8.96
C VAL A 42 1.78 -11.69 -9.73
N SER A 43 2.84 -12.49 -9.60
CA SER A 43 4.10 -12.28 -10.31
C SER A 43 3.90 -12.32 -11.82
N VAL A 44 3.28 -13.38 -12.35
CA VAL A 44 3.06 -13.55 -13.79
C VAL A 44 2.17 -12.46 -14.36
N ALA A 45 1.07 -12.11 -13.69
CA ALA A 45 0.23 -11.00 -14.12
C ALA A 45 1.02 -9.69 -14.20
N SER A 46 1.80 -9.35 -13.17
CA SER A 46 2.60 -8.12 -13.13
C SER A 46 3.67 -8.11 -14.23
N LEU A 47 4.35 -9.24 -14.45
CA LEU A 47 5.36 -9.40 -15.50
C LEU A 47 4.75 -9.25 -16.90
N ILE A 48 3.57 -9.81 -17.15
CA ILE A 48 2.83 -9.64 -18.41
C ILE A 48 2.46 -8.18 -18.60
N MET A 49 1.90 -7.52 -17.58
CA MET A 49 1.48 -6.12 -17.67
C MET A 49 2.66 -5.19 -17.95
N VAL A 50 3.81 -5.40 -17.31
CA VAL A 50 5.04 -4.65 -17.60
C VAL A 50 5.58 -4.95 -18.99
N THR A 51 5.59 -6.22 -19.40
CA THR A 51 6.04 -6.63 -20.75
C THR A 51 5.17 -6.02 -21.85
N LEU A 52 3.87 -5.89 -21.62
CA LEU A 52 2.90 -5.39 -22.58
C LEU A 52 2.55 -3.91 -22.42
N GLN A 53 3.19 -3.17 -21.49
CA GLN A 53 2.87 -1.76 -21.26
C GLN A 53 3.04 -0.93 -22.56
N GLY A 54 4.06 -1.21 -23.37
CA GLY A 54 4.24 -0.53 -24.67
C GLY A 54 3.25 -0.98 -25.77
N LYS A 55 2.30 -1.87 -25.45
CA LYS A 55 1.30 -2.47 -26.35
C LYS A 55 -0.05 -2.66 -25.62
N MET A 56 -0.58 -1.59 -25.03
CA MET A 56 -1.79 -1.62 -24.19
C MET A 56 -3.05 -2.03 -24.96
N GLU A 57 -3.12 -1.79 -26.27
CA GLU A 57 -4.20 -2.30 -27.15
C GLU A 57 -4.23 -3.84 -27.11
N TYR A 58 -3.10 -4.47 -27.41
CA TYR A 58 -2.93 -5.93 -27.34
C TYR A 58 -3.14 -6.46 -25.92
N CYS A 59 -2.60 -5.78 -24.91
CA CYS A 59 -2.80 -6.13 -23.51
C CYS A 59 -4.29 -6.15 -23.13
N THR A 60 -5.05 -5.14 -23.58
CA THR A 60 -6.48 -5.01 -23.29
C THR A 60 -7.29 -6.10 -23.98
N ASP A 61 -6.96 -6.46 -25.23
CA ASP A 61 -7.60 -7.57 -25.94
C ASP A 61 -7.36 -8.92 -25.22
N ILE A 62 -6.13 -9.19 -24.79
CA ILE A 62 -5.81 -10.38 -23.98
C ILE A 62 -6.59 -10.38 -22.67
N LEU A 63 -6.62 -9.25 -21.96
CA LEU A 63 -7.35 -9.10 -20.70
C LEU A 63 -8.85 -9.36 -20.87
N LYS A 64 -9.50 -8.75 -21.87
CA LYS A 64 -10.92 -8.95 -22.14
C LYS A 64 -11.23 -10.40 -22.48
N THR A 65 -10.38 -11.04 -23.28
CA THR A 65 -10.53 -12.46 -23.62
C THR A 65 -10.48 -13.34 -22.37
N LEU A 66 -9.48 -13.14 -21.50
CA LEU A 66 -9.33 -13.90 -20.26
C LEU A 66 -10.46 -13.62 -19.25
N LEU A 67 -10.95 -12.38 -19.17
CA LEU A 67 -12.07 -12.02 -18.30
C LEU A 67 -13.38 -12.64 -18.78
N ALA A 68 -13.65 -12.64 -20.09
CA ALA A 68 -14.83 -13.30 -20.66
C ALA A 68 -14.81 -14.81 -20.33
N GLU A 69 -13.68 -15.47 -20.53
CA GLU A 69 -13.51 -16.89 -20.14
C GLU A 69 -13.70 -17.12 -18.64
N LEU A 70 -13.24 -16.20 -17.80
CA LEU A 70 -13.42 -16.28 -16.36
C LEU A 70 -14.90 -16.15 -15.96
N ILE A 71 -15.63 -15.25 -16.62
CA ILE A 71 -17.06 -15.03 -16.43
C ILE A 71 -17.84 -16.29 -16.84
N GLU A 72 -17.57 -16.79 -18.04
CA GLU A 72 -18.19 -18.02 -18.56
C GLU A 72 -17.98 -19.20 -17.61
N LYS A 73 -16.73 -19.47 -17.20
CA LYS A 73 -16.41 -20.53 -16.22
C LYS A 73 -17.13 -20.34 -14.88
N CYS A 74 -17.27 -19.11 -14.41
CA CYS A 74 -17.96 -18.83 -13.14
C CYS A 74 -19.45 -19.19 -13.24
N ILE A 75 -20.08 -18.83 -14.35
CA ILE A 75 -21.51 -19.06 -14.61
C ILE A 75 -21.78 -20.55 -14.86
N GLU A 76 -21.00 -21.20 -15.71
CA GLU A 76 -21.13 -22.64 -16.01
C GLU A 76 -20.79 -23.52 -14.80
N GLY A 77 -19.80 -23.12 -14.00
CA GLY A 77 -19.36 -23.83 -12.80
C GLY A 77 -20.36 -23.81 -11.64
N LYS A 78 -21.59 -23.33 -11.86
CA LYS A 78 -22.66 -23.17 -10.85
C LYS A 78 -22.23 -22.33 -9.63
N SER A 79 -21.22 -21.49 -9.79
CA SER A 79 -20.86 -20.52 -8.76
C SER A 79 -21.89 -19.41 -8.74
N HIS A 80 -22.19 -18.88 -7.55
CA HIS A 80 -23.14 -17.77 -7.44
C HIS A 80 -22.56 -16.54 -8.18
N PRO A 81 -23.26 -15.92 -9.15
CA PRO A 81 -22.69 -14.88 -10.01
C PRO A 81 -22.09 -13.67 -9.25
N LYS A 82 -22.68 -13.28 -8.11
CA LYS A 82 -22.13 -12.23 -7.21
C LYS A 82 -20.73 -12.54 -6.64
N LEU A 83 -20.21 -13.76 -6.79
CA LEU A 83 -18.89 -14.14 -6.30
C LEU A 83 -17.75 -13.86 -7.29
N LEU A 84 -18.08 -13.55 -8.55
CA LEU A 84 -17.09 -13.18 -9.56
C LEU A 84 -16.25 -11.97 -9.09
N LEU A 85 -14.94 -12.02 -9.34
CA LEU A 85 -13.96 -10.99 -8.96
C LEU A 85 -13.78 -10.79 -7.43
N ARG A 86 -14.45 -11.57 -6.57
CA ARG A 86 -14.46 -11.35 -5.11
C ARG A 86 -13.21 -11.84 -4.40
N ARG A 87 -12.57 -12.91 -4.86
CA ARG A 87 -11.37 -13.49 -4.19
C ARG A 87 -10.07 -13.24 -4.95
N THR A 88 -10.11 -12.83 -6.22
CA THR A 88 -8.92 -12.55 -7.05
C THR A 88 -7.96 -13.74 -7.11
N GLU A 89 -8.43 -14.81 -7.73
CA GLU A 89 -7.77 -16.11 -7.77
C GLU A 89 -7.20 -16.44 -9.17
N SER A 90 -7.39 -15.56 -10.15
CA SER A 90 -6.84 -15.68 -11.50
C SER A 90 -5.81 -14.60 -11.85
N VAL A 91 -4.98 -14.89 -12.85
CA VAL A 91 -4.04 -13.97 -13.50
C VAL A 91 -4.81 -12.81 -14.13
N ALA A 92 -5.96 -13.08 -14.77
CA ALA A 92 -6.81 -12.07 -15.41
C ALA A 92 -7.26 -10.99 -14.41
N GLU A 93 -7.68 -11.39 -13.21
CA GLU A 93 -8.09 -10.47 -12.15
C GLU A 93 -6.94 -9.58 -11.65
N LYS A 94 -5.72 -10.11 -11.60
CA LYS A 94 -4.52 -9.33 -11.24
C LYS A 94 -4.11 -8.40 -12.37
N MET A 95 -4.20 -8.85 -13.62
CA MET A 95 -4.00 -8.02 -14.81
C MET A 95 -5.00 -6.86 -14.84
N LEU A 96 -6.28 -7.11 -14.54
CA LEU A 96 -7.31 -6.06 -14.46
C LEU A 96 -6.95 -4.97 -13.45
N SER A 97 -6.46 -5.37 -12.26
CA SER A 97 -6.03 -4.41 -11.24
C SER A 97 -4.86 -3.55 -11.72
N ALA A 98 -3.87 -4.15 -12.40
CA ALA A 98 -2.74 -3.44 -12.98
C ALA A 98 -3.14 -2.55 -14.17
N TRP A 99 -4.10 -3.01 -14.99
CA TRP A 99 -4.65 -2.25 -16.11
C TRP A 99 -5.32 -0.96 -15.65
N PHE A 100 -6.17 -1.04 -14.62
CA PHE A 100 -6.70 0.16 -13.97
C PHE A 100 -5.60 1.02 -13.34
N THR A 101 -4.55 0.41 -12.79
CA THR A 101 -3.44 1.16 -12.19
C THR A 101 -2.72 2.04 -13.21
N PHE A 102 -2.44 1.52 -14.41
CA PHE A 102 -1.86 2.32 -15.50
C PHE A 102 -2.82 3.42 -15.94
N LEU A 103 -4.06 3.07 -16.29
CA LEU A 103 -4.97 3.99 -16.96
C LEU A 103 -5.65 5.01 -16.02
N LEU A 104 -5.62 4.78 -14.71
CA LEU A 104 -6.14 5.72 -13.71
C LEU A 104 -5.05 6.56 -13.06
N TYR A 105 -3.77 6.37 -13.40
CA TYR A 105 -2.69 7.16 -12.81
C TYR A 105 -2.85 8.66 -13.09
N LYS A 106 -3.25 9.04 -14.30
CA LYS A 106 -3.54 10.45 -14.64
C LYS A 106 -4.68 11.02 -13.79
N PHE A 107 -5.78 10.28 -13.64
CA PHE A 107 -6.91 10.68 -12.80
C PHE A 107 -6.51 10.82 -11.32
N LEU A 108 -5.67 9.90 -10.84
CA LEU A 108 -5.11 9.98 -9.50
C LEU A 108 -4.24 11.23 -9.34
N ARG A 109 -3.37 11.53 -10.30
CA ARG A 109 -2.48 12.70 -10.25
C ARG A 109 -3.25 14.03 -10.34
N GLU A 110 -4.30 14.09 -11.15
CA GLU A 110 -5.00 15.35 -11.48
C GLU A 110 -6.23 15.61 -10.61
N CYS A 111 -6.87 14.56 -10.06
CA CYS A 111 -8.15 14.69 -9.35
C CYS A 111 -8.10 14.07 -7.94
N ALA A 112 -7.89 12.74 -7.83
CA ALA A 112 -8.10 12.02 -6.57
C ALA A 112 -6.90 12.06 -5.60
N GLY A 113 -5.71 12.44 -6.08
CA GLY A 113 -4.48 12.44 -5.30
C GLY A 113 -4.45 13.53 -4.24
N GLU A 114 -4.92 14.73 -4.58
CA GLU A 114 -5.04 15.83 -3.61
C GLU A 114 -5.91 15.45 -2.39
N PRO A 115 -7.20 15.05 -2.56
CA PRO A 115 -8.03 14.68 -1.41
C PRO A 115 -7.49 13.47 -0.64
N LEU A 116 -6.87 12.50 -1.32
CA LEU A 116 -6.23 11.36 -0.65
C LEU A 116 -5.04 11.80 0.23
N PHE A 117 -4.18 12.68 -0.28
CA PHE A 117 -3.04 13.21 0.46
C PHE A 117 -3.50 14.08 1.64
N VAL A 118 -4.50 14.94 1.42
CA VAL A 118 -5.06 15.80 2.46
C VAL A 118 -5.72 14.97 3.56
N LEU A 119 -6.45 13.89 3.22
CA LEU A 119 -6.99 12.95 4.21
C LEU A 119 -5.86 12.30 5.04
N TYR A 120 -4.81 11.79 4.40
CA TYR A 120 -3.65 11.23 5.10
C TYR A 120 -3.03 12.26 6.07
N ARG A 121 -2.82 13.50 5.61
CA ARG A 121 -2.26 14.59 6.42
C ARG A 121 -3.19 14.95 7.58
N ALA A 122 -4.50 15.02 7.34
CA ALA A 122 -5.50 15.33 8.36
C ALA A 122 -5.53 14.26 9.45
N ILE A 123 -5.49 12.97 9.08
CA ILE A 123 -5.41 11.85 10.03
C ILE A 123 -4.13 11.97 10.86
N LYS A 124 -2.97 12.10 10.21
CA LYS A 124 -1.68 12.22 10.89
C LYS A 124 -1.68 13.39 11.89
N GLN A 125 -2.08 14.57 11.43
CA GLN A 125 -2.15 15.77 12.27
C GLN A 125 -3.14 15.60 13.44
N GLN A 126 -4.27 14.93 13.23
CA GLN A 126 -5.27 14.73 14.27
C GLN A 126 -4.79 13.74 15.34
N VAL A 127 -4.12 12.67 14.94
CA VAL A 127 -3.49 11.70 15.85
C VAL A 127 -2.41 12.39 16.69
N ASP A 128 -1.53 13.16 16.07
CA ASP A 128 -0.36 13.79 16.71
C ASP A 128 -0.72 14.91 17.72
N LYS A 129 -1.98 15.36 17.75
CA LYS A 129 -2.48 16.33 18.76
C LYS A 129 -2.63 15.72 20.16
N GLY A 130 -2.65 14.39 20.26
CA GLY A 130 -2.83 13.68 21.52
C GLY A 130 -1.72 12.67 21.76
N PRO A 131 -1.64 12.07 22.97
CA PRO A 131 -0.66 11.06 23.28
C PRO A 131 -0.74 9.87 22.32
N VAL A 132 0.43 9.41 21.86
CA VAL A 132 0.62 8.22 21.04
C VAL A 132 1.64 7.34 21.75
N ASP A 133 1.28 6.09 22.06
CA ASP A 133 2.20 5.13 22.65
C ASP A 133 3.21 4.66 21.60
N ALA A 134 4.51 4.75 21.92
CA ALA A 134 5.57 4.47 20.95
C ALA A 134 5.78 2.96 20.73
N ILE A 135 5.29 2.12 21.64
CA ILE A 135 5.43 0.67 21.61
C ILE A 135 4.18 0.03 21.00
N THR A 136 3.00 0.33 21.55
CA THR A 136 1.73 -0.30 21.11
C THR A 136 1.14 0.37 19.88
N SER A 137 1.60 1.59 19.55
CA SER A 137 1.02 2.47 18.53
C SER A 137 -0.45 2.81 18.80
N GLU A 138 -0.91 2.69 20.04
CA GLU A 138 -2.23 3.19 20.44
C GLU A 138 -2.19 4.72 20.56
N ALA A 139 -3.29 5.39 20.21
CA ALA A 139 -3.38 6.84 20.31
C ALA A 139 -4.66 7.29 21.00
N ARG A 140 -4.63 8.51 21.57
CA ARG A 140 -5.82 9.16 22.15
C ARG A 140 -6.86 9.52 21.10
N TYR A 141 -6.42 10.00 19.93
CA TYR A 141 -7.26 10.42 18.82
C TYR A 141 -7.15 9.43 17.65
N SER A 142 -7.75 8.26 17.81
CA SER A 142 -7.79 7.21 16.79
C SER A 142 -9.18 7.14 16.15
N LEU A 143 -9.27 6.64 14.91
CA LEU A 143 -10.52 6.14 14.32
C LEU A 143 -10.73 4.64 14.57
N SER A 144 -9.67 3.91 14.91
CA SER A 144 -9.71 2.48 15.23
C SER A 144 -9.89 2.27 16.73
N GLU A 145 -10.92 1.53 17.10
CA GLU A 145 -11.20 1.15 18.49
C GLU A 145 -10.09 0.25 19.08
N GLU A 146 -9.46 -0.57 18.24
CA GLU A 146 -8.36 -1.46 18.64
C GLU A 146 -7.07 -0.68 18.96
N LYS A 147 -6.91 0.51 18.39
CA LYS A 147 -5.73 1.37 18.60
C LYS A 147 -6.05 2.61 19.43
N LEU A 148 -7.09 2.56 20.24
CA LEU A 148 -7.46 3.65 21.13
C LEU A 148 -6.85 3.45 22.51
N ILE A 149 -6.15 4.45 23.05
CA ILE A 149 -5.62 4.39 24.42
C ILE A 149 -6.79 4.34 25.41
N ARG A 150 -6.84 3.26 26.19
CA ARG A 150 -7.86 2.99 27.23
C ARG A 150 -7.39 3.32 28.65
N GLN A 151 -6.30 4.06 28.79
CA GLN A 151 -5.80 4.54 30.07
C GLN A 151 -5.92 6.06 30.15
N SER A 152 -6.12 6.59 31.37
CA SER A 152 -6.08 8.03 31.62
C SER A 152 -4.61 8.48 31.61
N ILE A 153 -4.21 9.14 30.53
CA ILE A 153 -2.88 9.75 30.40
C ILE A 153 -3.05 11.25 30.58
N ASP A 154 -2.45 11.79 31.64
CA ASP A 154 -2.27 13.24 31.81
C ASP A 154 -1.11 13.70 30.95
N TYR A 155 -1.33 14.76 30.18
CA TYR A 155 -0.34 15.33 29.29
C TYR A 155 -0.55 16.84 29.14
N LYS A 156 0.52 17.54 28.79
CA LYS A 156 0.55 18.97 28.51
C LYS A 156 1.06 19.20 27.10
N SER A 157 0.35 20.02 26.34
CA SER A 157 0.84 20.51 25.04
C SER A 157 1.82 21.65 25.29
N MET A 158 2.95 21.60 24.58
CA MET A 158 4.01 22.61 24.64
C MET A 158 4.53 22.90 23.23
N THR A 159 5.21 24.03 23.08
CA THR A 159 5.88 24.47 21.86
C THR A 159 7.39 24.38 22.08
N ALA A 160 8.08 23.55 21.30
CA ALA A 160 9.53 23.49 21.27
C ALA A 160 10.06 24.20 20.00
N TYR A 161 11.16 24.91 20.13
CA TYR A 161 11.85 25.56 19.01
C TYR A 161 12.95 24.62 18.51
N ILE A 162 12.69 23.95 17.38
CA ILE A 162 13.56 22.91 16.84
C ILE A 162 14.36 23.46 15.65
N SER A 163 15.68 23.29 15.70
CA SER A 163 16.61 23.60 14.60
C SER A 163 17.37 22.33 14.18
N ILE A 164 18.02 22.34 13.02
CA ILE A 164 18.95 21.28 12.60
C ILE A 164 20.34 21.87 12.33
N ALA A 165 21.37 21.25 12.88
CA ALA A 165 22.73 21.79 12.83
C ALA A 165 23.26 21.95 11.40
N GLN A 166 22.92 21.04 10.48
CA GLN A 166 23.38 21.10 9.08
C GLN A 166 22.91 22.38 8.36
N LEU A 167 21.63 22.76 8.50
CA LEU A 167 21.10 23.99 7.88
C LEU A 167 21.64 25.27 8.53
N SER A 168 22.03 25.20 9.82
CA SER A 168 22.60 26.36 10.52
C SER A 168 23.99 26.76 10.02
N TYR A 169 24.77 25.82 9.46
CA TYR A 169 26.10 26.10 8.90
C TYR A 169 26.03 26.63 7.45
N GLU A 170 25.05 26.21 6.65
CA GLU A 170 24.96 26.57 5.23
C GLU A 170 24.28 27.93 4.99
N LEU A 171 23.35 28.34 5.86
CA LEU A 171 22.55 29.55 5.66
C LEU A 171 22.85 30.69 6.63
N GLY A 172 23.70 30.47 7.65
CA GLY A 172 24.06 31.50 8.64
C GLY A 172 22.92 32.00 9.53
N GLU A 173 21.71 31.44 9.39
CA GLU A 173 20.53 31.75 10.20
C GLU A 173 20.18 30.57 11.11
N ASN A 174 20.06 30.81 12.41
CA ASN A 174 19.41 29.88 13.35
C ASN A 174 17.89 29.89 13.08
N ASN A 175 17.44 29.19 12.04
CA ASN A 175 16.02 29.04 11.74
C ASN A 175 15.39 28.02 12.70
N GLU A 176 15.13 28.49 13.93
CA GLU A 176 14.36 27.77 14.94
C GLU A 176 12.89 27.67 14.49
N THR A 177 12.42 26.45 14.23
CA THR A 177 11.04 26.19 13.80
C THR A 177 10.19 25.87 15.03
N PRO A 178 9.06 26.57 15.28
CA PRO A 178 8.16 26.24 16.38
C PRO A 178 7.39 24.96 16.07
N VAL A 179 7.49 23.97 16.95
CA VAL A 179 6.87 22.65 16.81
C VAL A 179 6.01 22.34 18.04
N LYS A 180 4.74 21.99 17.81
CA LYS A 180 3.85 21.53 18.88
C LYS A 180 4.18 20.08 19.23
N VAL A 181 4.53 19.86 20.48
CA VAL A 181 4.88 18.56 21.08
C VAL A 181 4.09 18.37 22.38
N LEU A 182 4.10 17.16 22.91
CA LEU A 182 3.52 16.81 24.19
C LEU A 182 4.64 16.47 25.17
N ASP A 183 4.46 16.82 26.45
CA ASP A 183 5.40 16.43 27.51
C ASP A 183 5.56 14.89 27.61
N CYS A 184 4.53 14.15 27.23
CA CYS A 184 4.53 12.69 27.16
C CYS A 184 5.07 12.13 25.83
N ASP A 185 5.57 12.93 24.88
CA ASP A 185 6.21 12.39 23.68
C ASP A 185 7.59 11.81 24.03
N THR A 186 7.96 10.68 23.41
CA THR A 186 9.34 10.17 23.47
C THR A 186 10.30 11.07 22.69
N VAL A 187 11.60 10.91 22.94
CA VAL A 187 12.63 11.67 22.21
C VAL A 187 12.53 11.38 20.71
N SER A 188 12.32 10.13 20.30
CA SER A 188 12.12 9.80 18.88
C SER A 188 10.87 10.43 18.26
N GLN A 189 9.75 10.50 19.00
CA GLN A 189 8.54 11.17 18.52
C GLN A 189 8.76 12.67 18.34
N VAL A 190 9.53 13.31 19.24
CA VAL A 190 9.91 14.72 19.11
C VAL A 190 10.82 14.95 17.90
N LYS A 191 11.78 14.04 17.64
CA LYS A 191 12.62 14.09 16.43
C LYS A 191 11.77 14.00 15.16
N GLU A 192 10.80 13.08 15.10
CA GLU A 192 9.88 12.93 13.97
C GLU A 192 9.05 14.21 13.73
N LYS A 193 8.42 14.75 14.79
CA LYS A 193 7.65 16.00 14.71
C LYS A 193 8.51 17.18 14.27
N GLY A 194 9.76 17.24 14.74
CA GLY A 194 10.76 18.23 14.31
C GLY A 194 11.10 18.13 12.82
N LEU A 195 11.41 16.93 12.35
CA LEU A 195 11.71 16.67 10.93
C LEU A 195 10.52 16.99 10.03
N ASP A 196 9.29 16.65 10.44
CA ASP A 196 8.09 16.97 9.69
C ASP A 196 7.82 18.48 9.57
N ALA A 197 8.17 19.26 10.59
CA ALA A 197 8.00 20.70 10.59
C ALA A 197 9.08 21.39 9.74
N ILE A 198 10.35 21.02 9.93
CA ILE A 198 11.50 21.59 9.20
C ILE A 198 11.42 21.24 7.71
N TYR A 199 11.15 19.97 7.38
CA TYR A 199 11.13 19.45 6.01
C TYR A 199 9.72 19.31 5.42
N LYS A 200 8.78 20.17 5.85
CA LYS A 200 7.35 20.07 5.45
C LYS A 200 7.10 20.01 3.94
N ASN A 201 7.96 20.62 3.14
CA ASN A 201 7.86 20.72 1.68
C ASN A 201 8.81 19.75 0.94
N MET A 202 9.51 18.87 1.65
CA MET A 202 10.46 17.92 1.07
C MET A 202 9.88 16.49 1.09
N PRO A 203 10.07 15.68 0.05
CA PRO A 203 9.68 14.28 0.02
C PRO A 203 10.33 13.48 1.17
N SER A 204 9.64 12.46 1.69
CA SER A 204 10.12 11.74 2.88
C SER A 204 11.44 11.01 2.66
N SER A 205 11.69 10.45 1.47
CA SER A 205 12.91 9.71 1.14
C SER A 205 14.17 10.58 1.10
N GLN A 206 14.03 11.91 0.98
CA GLN A 206 15.14 12.85 0.94
C GLN A 206 15.50 13.44 2.31
N ARG A 207 14.73 13.12 3.34
CA ARG A 207 14.93 13.63 4.70
C ARG A 207 15.94 12.77 5.46
N PRO A 208 16.70 13.36 6.41
CA PRO A 208 17.51 12.57 7.33
C PRO A 208 16.65 11.58 8.13
N SER A 209 17.20 10.40 8.43
CA SER A 209 16.55 9.46 9.34
C SER A 209 16.59 10.00 10.77
N LYS A 210 15.49 9.81 11.51
CA LYS A 210 15.46 10.12 12.96
C LYS A 210 16.51 9.32 13.74
N ASP A 211 16.90 8.15 13.24
CA ASP A 211 17.83 7.24 13.92
C ASP A 211 19.28 7.71 13.77
N ASP A 212 19.57 8.53 12.75
CA ASP A 212 20.88 9.13 12.47
C ASP A 212 21.08 10.48 13.18
N LEU A 213 20.07 10.94 13.92
CA LEU A 213 20.05 12.22 14.60
C LEU A 213 19.95 12.07 16.13
N ASP A 214 20.75 12.86 16.84
CA ASP A 214 20.61 13.12 18.26
C ASP A 214 19.80 14.41 18.49
N LEU A 215 19.07 14.46 19.61
CA LEU A 215 18.30 15.63 20.02
C LEU A 215 19.03 16.34 21.16
N GLU A 216 19.66 17.48 20.86
CA GLU A 216 20.35 18.32 21.84
C GLU A 216 19.38 19.35 22.43
N TRP A 217 19.25 19.40 23.75
CA TRP A 217 18.52 20.44 24.47
C TRP A 217 19.49 21.50 25.01
N ARG A 218 19.22 22.77 24.68
CA ARG A 218 19.97 23.92 25.21
C ARG A 218 19.34 24.41 26.52
N THR A 219 19.98 24.13 27.65
CA THR A 219 19.47 24.45 29.00
C THR A 219 20.00 25.80 29.50
N GLY A 220 19.83 26.88 28.72
CA GLY A 220 20.28 28.22 29.11
C GLY A 220 21.76 28.25 29.53
N ASN A 221 22.05 28.78 30.73
CA ASN A 221 23.43 28.86 31.26
C ASN A 221 24.01 27.49 31.71
N SER A 222 23.20 26.43 31.71
CA SER A 222 23.56 25.10 32.24
C SER A 222 24.18 24.16 31.19
N GLY A 223 24.33 24.60 29.94
CA GLY A 223 25.02 23.86 28.89
C GLY A 223 24.08 23.20 27.87
N ARG A 224 24.58 22.13 27.25
CA ARG A 224 23.90 21.33 26.22
C ARG A 224 23.73 19.90 26.75
N LEU A 225 22.54 19.33 26.60
CA LEU A 225 22.23 17.95 27.01
C LEU A 225 21.68 17.18 25.83
N ILE A 226 22.28 16.02 25.50
CA ILE A 226 21.72 15.12 24.50
C ILE A 226 20.62 14.28 25.16
N LEU A 227 19.43 14.31 24.57
CA LEU A 227 18.29 13.50 24.96
C LEU A 227 18.26 12.24 24.10
N SER A 228 17.96 11.11 24.73
CA SER A 228 17.72 9.83 24.05
C SER A 228 16.51 9.12 24.65
N ASP A 229 15.92 8.18 23.89
CA ASP A 229 14.82 7.34 24.39
C ASP A 229 15.27 6.42 25.53
N GLU A 230 16.56 6.10 25.58
CA GLU A 230 17.22 5.39 26.68
C GLU A 230 18.60 6.01 26.96
N ASP A 231 18.85 6.31 28.23
CA ASP A 231 20.14 6.72 28.79
C ASP A 231 20.34 6.18 30.22
N SER A 232 21.40 6.63 30.91
CA SER A 232 21.70 6.27 32.30
C SER A 232 20.64 6.74 33.32
N THR A 233 19.73 7.64 32.93
CA THR A 233 18.66 8.16 33.78
C THR A 233 17.33 7.41 33.59
N THR A 234 17.26 6.50 32.62
CA THR A 234 16.08 5.71 32.29
C THR A 234 15.55 4.96 33.51
N LYS A 235 14.24 5.10 33.78
CA LYS A 235 13.60 4.46 34.92
C LYS A 235 13.31 2.98 34.62
N GLY A 236 13.95 2.10 35.38
CA GLY A 236 13.67 0.67 35.41
C GLY A 236 12.77 0.28 36.58
N GLU A 237 11.77 -0.57 36.32
CA GLU A 237 10.87 -1.19 37.30
C GLU A 237 10.85 -2.71 37.09
N GLY A 238 11.72 -3.43 37.81
CA GLY A 238 11.87 -4.88 37.62
C GLY A 238 12.37 -5.20 36.21
N GLU A 239 11.66 -6.06 35.48
CA GLU A 239 11.96 -6.43 34.08
C GLU A 239 11.53 -5.38 33.06
N TRP A 240 10.95 -4.26 33.50
CA TRP A 240 10.42 -3.24 32.60
C TRP A 240 11.26 -1.96 32.61
N LYS A 241 11.52 -1.40 31.43
CA LYS A 241 12.09 -0.06 31.27
C LYS A 241 11.08 0.87 30.58
N ARG A 242 10.93 2.08 31.11
CA ARG A 242 10.08 3.10 30.49
C ARG A 242 10.91 3.98 29.55
N LEU A 243 10.47 4.16 28.31
CA LEU A 243 11.12 5.08 27.38
C LEU A 243 11.10 6.51 27.93
N ASN A 244 12.21 7.21 27.76
CA ASN A 244 12.37 8.59 28.20
C ASN A 244 11.52 9.54 27.35
N THR A 245 10.89 10.51 28.03
CA THR A 245 9.98 11.52 27.45
C THR A 245 10.46 12.92 27.77
N LEU A 246 9.88 13.94 27.15
CA LEU A 246 10.17 15.33 27.52
C LEU A 246 9.90 15.62 29.00
N ALA A 247 8.83 15.03 29.57
CA ALA A 247 8.50 15.11 30.99
C ALA A 247 9.56 14.45 31.89
N HIS A 248 10.19 13.36 31.43
CA HIS A 248 11.28 12.70 32.16
C HIS A 248 12.47 13.65 32.37
N TYR A 249 12.87 14.35 31.31
CA TYR A 249 13.95 15.34 31.36
C TYR A 249 13.51 16.71 31.91
N ARG A 250 12.22 16.89 32.22
CA ARG A 250 11.61 18.16 32.67
C ARG A 250 11.86 19.30 31.67
N VAL A 251 11.72 19.01 30.38
CA VAL A 251 11.77 20.02 29.32
C VAL A 251 10.59 20.97 29.49
N ASN A 252 10.86 22.27 29.46
CA ASN A 252 9.85 23.32 29.64
C ASN A 252 9.24 23.75 28.31
N ASP A 253 8.06 24.38 28.38
CA ASP A 253 7.48 25.07 27.23
C ASP A 253 8.42 26.18 26.73
N GLY A 254 8.55 26.31 25.41
CA GLY A 254 9.50 27.21 24.76
C GLY A 254 10.95 26.73 24.76
N ALA A 255 11.22 25.44 25.01
CA ALA A 255 12.58 24.89 24.98
C ALA A 255 13.20 24.91 23.58
N ASN A 256 14.49 25.25 23.51
CA ASN A 256 15.28 25.22 22.28
C ASN A 256 15.98 23.87 22.12
N LEU A 257 15.60 23.14 21.07
CA LEU A 257 16.12 21.82 20.74
C LEU A 257 16.85 21.88 19.39
N THR A 258 17.95 21.16 19.26
CA THR A 258 18.74 21.08 18.03
C THR A 258 18.92 19.62 17.63
N LEU A 259 18.51 19.28 16.41
CA LEU A 259 18.82 18.01 15.77
C LEU A 259 20.27 18.05 15.27
N VAL A 260 21.10 17.15 15.78
CA VAL A 260 22.51 17.05 15.40
C VAL A 260 22.77 15.67 14.79
N PRO A 261 23.54 15.56 13.69
CA PRO A 261 23.98 14.27 13.19
C PRO A 261 24.72 13.51 14.28
N LYS A 262 24.37 12.24 14.49
CA LYS A 262 25.15 11.34 15.33
C LYS A 262 26.57 11.30 14.79
N GLN A 263 27.52 11.83 15.56
CA GLN A 263 28.91 11.54 15.31
C GLN A 263 29.11 10.07 15.67
N SER A 264 29.11 9.19 14.68
CA SER A 264 29.62 7.84 14.89
C SER A 264 31.02 7.99 15.50
N SER A 265 31.15 7.55 16.74
CA SER A 265 32.39 7.64 17.50
C SER A 265 33.56 7.25 16.62
N MET A 266 34.45 8.22 16.34
CA MET A 266 35.78 7.98 15.75
C MET A 266 36.61 6.93 16.52
N TYR A 267 36.11 6.43 17.65
CA TYR A 267 36.68 5.36 18.46
C TYR A 267 36.52 3.93 17.89
N ASN A 268 35.56 3.66 16.99
CA ASN A 268 35.37 2.29 16.49
C ASN A 268 36.13 1.99 15.18
N LEU A 269 36.69 2.99 14.49
CA LEU A 269 37.52 2.75 13.30
C LEU A 269 38.96 2.30 13.62
N SER A 270 39.47 2.56 14.83
CA SER A 270 40.86 2.22 15.17
C SER A 270 41.07 0.75 15.57
N ILE A 271 40.01 -0.03 15.79
CA ILE A 271 40.11 -1.45 16.24
C ILE A 271 39.77 -2.45 15.11
N MET A 272 39.21 -2.00 13.98
CA MET A 272 38.93 -2.86 12.82
C MET A 272 39.91 -2.68 11.65
N SER A 273 40.88 -1.76 11.76
CA SER A 273 41.79 -1.41 10.66
C SER A 273 42.93 -2.42 10.40
N GLU A 274 43.15 -3.43 11.25
CA GLU A 274 44.26 -4.40 11.06
C GLU A 274 43.87 -5.74 10.40
N LYS A 275 42.58 -6.02 10.14
CA LYS A 275 42.16 -7.35 9.64
C LYS A 275 41.47 -7.39 8.28
N MET A 276 41.39 -6.29 7.54
CA MET A 276 40.64 -6.28 6.27
C MET A 276 41.43 -5.76 5.06
N GLU A 277 42.74 -6.02 5.00
CA GLU A 277 43.48 -6.00 3.72
C GLU A 277 43.51 -7.41 3.12
N LYS A 278 42.45 -7.77 2.41
CA LYS A 278 42.39 -8.72 1.26
C LYS A 278 40.96 -9.25 1.09
N SER A 279 40.11 -8.51 0.37
CA SER A 279 39.15 -9.07 -0.59
C SER A 279 38.34 -7.94 -1.23
N HIS A 280 38.84 -7.39 -2.34
CA HIS A 280 37.99 -6.68 -3.30
C HIS A 280 37.76 -7.61 -4.49
N LYS A 281 36.62 -8.32 -4.48
CA LYS A 281 35.98 -8.87 -5.67
C LYS A 281 34.50 -8.57 -5.61
N TYR A 282 34.02 -7.96 -6.69
CA TYR A 282 32.64 -7.80 -7.12
C TYR A 282 31.62 -8.65 -6.36
N GLU A 283 30.73 -7.99 -5.62
CA GLU A 283 29.46 -8.58 -5.21
C GLU A 283 28.30 -7.69 -5.68
N THR A 284 27.62 -8.28 -6.65
CA THR A 284 26.38 -7.91 -7.29
C THR A 284 25.25 -7.59 -6.32
N LEU A 285 24.38 -6.69 -6.79
CA LEU A 285 23.00 -6.44 -6.38
C LEU A 285 22.26 -7.69 -5.90
N ASN A 286 22.36 -7.99 -4.60
CA ASN A 286 21.48 -8.89 -3.88
C ASN A 286 20.61 -8.03 -2.96
N PHE A 287 19.54 -7.45 -3.53
CA PHE A 287 18.38 -7.10 -2.73
C PHE A 287 17.87 -8.41 -2.12
N SER A 288 18.15 -8.63 -0.84
CA SER A 288 17.49 -9.68 -0.09
C SER A 288 15.99 -9.40 -0.13
N LEU A 289 15.28 -10.17 -0.95
CA LEU A 289 13.84 -10.33 -0.93
C LEU A 289 13.44 -10.79 0.46
N LYS A 290 13.28 -9.85 1.40
CA LYS A 290 12.53 -10.08 2.63
C LYS A 290 11.08 -10.26 2.21
N THR A 291 10.73 -11.53 2.08
CA THR A 291 9.40 -12.12 2.23
C THR A 291 8.35 -11.12 2.71
N SER A 292 7.39 -10.80 1.84
CA SER A 292 6.09 -10.24 2.22
C SER A 292 5.52 -11.02 3.43
N PRO A 293 5.06 -10.35 4.51
CA PRO A 293 4.39 -11.04 5.61
C PRO A 293 3.04 -11.59 5.12
N PRO A 294 2.61 -12.77 5.59
CA PRO A 294 1.30 -13.30 5.24
C PRO A 294 0.19 -12.48 5.91
N LEU A 295 -1.00 -12.56 5.31
CA LEU A 295 -2.24 -12.00 5.83
C LEU A 295 -2.46 -12.35 7.32
N SER A 296 -3.12 -11.42 8.01
CA SER A 296 -3.99 -11.65 9.17
C SER A 296 -3.35 -12.20 10.45
N ARG A 297 -2.75 -11.30 11.24
CA ARG A 297 -3.18 -10.99 12.62
C ARG A 297 -2.37 -9.77 13.07
N ALA A 298 -3.04 -8.72 13.54
CA ALA A 298 -2.37 -7.59 14.20
C ALA A 298 -1.86 -8.06 15.57
N THR A 299 -0.75 -8.80 15.60
CA THR A 299 0.01 -9.03 16.82
C THR A 299 1.13 -8.00 16.84
N SER A 300 1.15 -7.18 17.90
CA SER A 300 2.19 -6.20 18.18
C SER A 300 3.60 -6.80 18.00
N PRO A 301 4.61 -5.99 17.60
CA PRO A 301 6.00 -6.45 17.58
C PRO A 301 6.36 -7.00 18.98
N LEU A 302 7.12 -8.10 19.03
CA LEU A 302 7.59 -8.65 20.30
C LEU A 302 8.41 -7.59 21.04
N ASN A 303 7.95 -7.21 22.23
CA ASN A 303 8.59 -6.28 23.18
C ASN A 303 9.86 -6.88 23.83
N HIS A 304 10.62 -7.71 23.11
CA HIS A 304 11.82 -8.36 23.62
C HIS A 304 13.03 -7.87 22.86
N ASP A 305 13.92 -7.17 23.56
CA ASP A 305 15.30 -7.12 23.16
C ASP A 305 15.96 -8.45 23.58
N PRO A 306 16.32 -9.34 22.62
CA PRO A 306 16.92 -10.63 22.94
C PRO A 306 18.31 -10.51 23.60
N GLU A 307 18.94 -9.33 23.57
CA GLU A 307 20.27 -9.13 24.17
C GLU A 307 20.23 -8.76 25.66
N THR A 308 19.20 -8.03 26.12
CA THR A 308 19.16 -7.48 27.49
C THR A 308 18.08 -8.08 28.40
N GLY A 309 17.10 -8.80 27.84
CA GLY A 309 16.03 -9.45 28.62
C GLY A 309 14.98 -8.50 29.20
N TYR A 310 15.12 -7.18 29.04
CA TYR A 310 14.14 -6.19 29.48
C TYR A 310 12.98 -6.03 28.49
N LYS A 311 11.78 -5.76 29.01
CA LYS A 311 10.61 -5.34 28.23
C LYS A 311 10.45 -3.82 28.29
N TYR A 312 10.20 -3.18 27.16
CA TYR A 312 10.02 -1.71 27.09
C TYR A 312 8.55 -1.31 27.05
N TRP A 313 8.23 -0.18 27.68
CA TRP A 313 6.90 0.43 27.63
C TRP A 313 7.00 1.97 27.57
N HIS A 314 5.94 2.64 27.09
CA HIS A 314 5.91 4.10 27.01
C HIS A 314 4.80 4.71 27.89
N LEU A 315 3.55 4.65 27.44
CA LEU A 315 2.38 5.19 28.11
C LEU A 315 1.54 4.07 28.72
N VAL A 316 1.43 2.95 28.00
CA VAL A 316 0.59 1.81 28.38
C VAL A 316 1.47 0.63 28.76
N LYS A 317 1.35 0.18 30.01
CA LYS A 317 1.99 -1.05 30.50
C LYS A 317 0.97 -2.19 30.47
N HIS A 318 1.10 -3.11 29.52
CA HIS A 318 0.30 -4.33 29.53
C HIS A 318 0.95 -5.34 30.47
N HIS A 319 0.37 -5.54 31.65
CA HIS A 319 0.74 -6.67 32.50
C HIS A 319 0.15 -7.97 31.92
N ASP A 320 0.97 -9.01 31.79
CA ASP A 320 0.60 -10.33 31.22
C ASP A 320 -0.47 -11.11 32.05
N GLY A 321 -1.17 -10.48 33.02
CA GLY A 321 -1.88 -11.17 34.09
C GLY A 321 -3.20 -10.60 34.61
N GLU A 322 -3.84 -9.61 33.99
CA GLU A 322 -5.15 -9.12 34.48
C GLU A 322 -6.29 -9.40 33.50
N ASN A 323 -6.92 -10.57 33.67
CA ASN A 323 -8.17 -10.91 33.00
C ASN A 323 -9.25 -11.39 33.98
N LYS A 324 -9.22 -10.97 35.26
CA LYS A 324 -10.19 -11.48 36.26
C LYS A 324 -10.90 -10.49 37.21
N GLU A 325 -10.59 -9.19 37.26
CA GLU A 325 -11.29 -8.31 38.23
C GLU A 325 -11.85 -6.97 37.69
N GLY A 326 -11.80 -6.70 36.38
CA GLY A 326 -12.18 -5.40 35.80
C GLY A 326 -13.61 -5.25 35.21
N GLU A 327 -14.46 -6.27 35.28
CA GLU A 327 -15.65 -6.36 34.42
C GLU A 327 -16.75 -5.31 34.72
N ARG A 328 -16.74 -4.69 35.91
CA ARG A 328 -17.69 -3.63 36.28
C ARG A 328 -17.19 -2.20 35.99
N GLY A 329 -15.88 -1.98 35.88
CA GLY A 329 -15.29 -0.68 35.51
C GLY A 329 -15.27 -0.41 34.00
N ASN A 330 -15.25 -1.46 33.18
CA ASN A 330 -15.11 -1.37 31.73
C ASN A 330 -16.34 -0.79 30.98
N LYS A 331 -17.53 -0.82 31.56
CA LYS A 331 -18.76 -0.40 30.86
C LYS A 331 -18.95 1.12 30.79
N MET A 332 -18.74 1.86 31.88
CA MET A 332 -18.79 3.34 31.84
C MET A 332 -17.59 3.93 31.09
N VAL A 333 -16.46 3.23 31.15
CA VAL A 333 -15.21 3.59 30.50
C VAL A 333 -15.30 3.46 28.95
N SER A 334 -16.22 2.62 28.44
CA SER A 334 -16.51 2.46 27.00
C SER A 334 -17.17 3.70 26.35
N GLU A 335 -18.02 4.44 27.06
CA GLU A 335 -18.74 5.61 26.49
C GLU A 335 -17.80 6.80 26.22
N ILE A 336 -16.81 7.01 27.10
CA ILE A 336 -15.78 8.04 26.93
C ILE A 336 -14.95 7.74 25.67
N TYR A 337 -14.66 6.47 25.42
CA TYR A 337 -13.94 6.02 24.22
C TYR A 337 -14.74 6.21 22.94
N LEU A 338 -16.04 5.91 22.98
CA LEU A 338 -16.93 6.21 21.87
C LEU A 338 -16.96 7.71 21.57
N THR A 339 -16.98 8.56 22.60
CA THR A 339 -16.94 10.02 22.43
C THR A 339 -15.64 10.48 21.76
N ARG A 340 -14.48 9.87 22.10
CA ARG A 340 -13.19 10.17 21.43
C ARG A 340 -13.18 9.73 19.97
N LEU A 341 -13.71 8.55 19.67
CA LEU A 341 -13.87 8.06 18.29
C LEU A 341 -14.77 9.00 17.47
N LEU A 342 -15.92 9.37 18.02
CA LEU A 342 -16.87 10.29 17.37
C LEU A 342 -16.28 11.68 17.15
N ALA A 343 -15.53 12.23 18.12
CA ALA A 343 -14.87 13.52 17.97
C ALA A 343 -13.79 13.48 16.88
N THR A 344 -13.01 12.39 16.82
CA THR A 344 -11.98 12.18 15.78
C THR A 344 -12.64 12.03 14.41
N LYS A 345 -13.70 11.23 14.30
CA LYS A 345 -14.51 11.08 13.08
C LYS A 345 -15.10 12.40 12.63
N GLY A 346 -15.72 13.17 13.52
CA GLY A 346 -16.29 14.48 13.21
C GLY A 346 -15.25 15.47 12.67
N THR A 347 -14.01 15.43 13.20
CA THR A 347 -12.92 16.27 12.70
C THR A 347 -12.45 15.88 11.30
N LEU A 348 -12.49 14.57 10.99
CA LEU A 348 -11.99 14.02 9.73
C LEU A 348 -13.06 13.90 8.64
N GLN A 349 -14.33 14.06 9.00
CA GLN A 349 -15.50 13.78 8.15
C GLN A 349 -15.41 14.43 6.77
N LYS A 350 -15.16 15.74 6.72
CA LYS A 350 -15.08 16.48 5.46
C LYS A 350 -14.02 15.90 4.51
N PHE A 351 -12.86 15.49 5.02
CA PHE A 351 -11.79 14.94 4.19
C PHE A 351 -12.14 13.55 3.65
N VAL A 352 -12.94 12.78 4.39
CA VAL A 352 -13.48 11.49 3.93
C VAL A 352 -14.53 11.74 2.83
N ASP A 353 -15.44 12.69 3.06
CA ASP A 353 -16.47 13.07 2.09
C ASP A 353 -15.86 13.58 0.79
N ASP A 354 -14.92 14.54 0.87
CA ASP A 354 -14.23 15.13 -0.30
C ASP A 354 -13.54 14.03 -1.14
N LEU A 355 -12.93 13.03 -0.49
CA LEU A 355 -12.30 11.90 -1.18
C LEU A 355 -13.33 10.99 -1.83
N PHE A 356 -14.38 10.59 -1.11
CA PHE A 356 -15.40 9.66 -1.64
C PHE A 356 -16.19 10.29 -2.77
N GLU A 357 -16.53 11.57 -2.66
CA GLU A 357 -17.21 12.34 -3.70
C GLU A 357 -16.33 12.45 -4.95
N THR A 358 -15.03 12.69 -4.80
CA THR A 358 -14.09 12.73 -5.93
C THR A 358 -14.00 11.37 -6.63
N ILE A 359 -13.97 10.28 -5.88
CA ILE A 359 -13.88 8.91 -6.43
C ILE A 359 -15.18 8.50 -7.14
N PHE A 360 -16.34 8.82 -6.56
CA PHE A 360 -17.66 8.45 -7.09
C PHE A 360 -18.34 9.58 -7.86
N SER A 361 -17.57 10.36 -8.61
CA SER A 361 -18.07 11.40 -9.51
C SER A 361 -17.72 11.10 -10.96
N THR A 362 -18.66 11.38 -11.87
CA THR A 362 -18.46 11.31 -13.33
C THR A 362 -17.91 12.62 -13.92
N ALA A 363 -17.98 13.71 -13.14
CA ALA A 363 -17.45 15.01 -13.49
C ALA A 363 -17.02 15.76 -12.21
N HIS A 364 -15.73 15.78 -11.91
CA HIS A 364 -15.19 16.50 -10.76
C HIS A 364 -14.27 17.65 -11.23
N ARG A 365 -14.58 18.89 -10.82
CA ARG A 365 -13.83 20.11 -11.18
C ARG A 365 -13.59 20.29 -12.69
N GLY A 366 -14.51 19.84 -13.53
CA GLY A 366 -14.41 19.94 -14.99
C GLY A 366 -13.61 18.82 -15.66
N SER A 367 -13.03 17.89 -14.89
CA SER A 367 -12.41 16.67 -15.42
C SER A 367 -13.47 15.61 -15.71
N ALA A 368 -13.43 15.04 -16.91
CA ALA A 368 -14.32 13.94 -17.32
C ALA A 368 -13.91 12.61 -16.67
N LEU A 369 -14.87 11.70 -16.51
CA LEU A 369 -14.64 10.32 -16.11
C LEU A 369 -13.54 9.66 -16.99
N PRO A 370 -12.59 8.92 -16.40
CA PRO A 370 -11.60 8.14 -17.15
C PRO A 370 -12.27 7.14 -18.10
N LEU A 371 -11.88 7.17 -19.38
CA LEU A 371 -12.42 6.31 -20.44
C LEU A 371 -12.33 4.82 -20.09
N ALA A 372 -11.24 4.42 -19.42
CA ALA A 372 -11.02 3.04 -18.96
C ALA A 372 -12.13 2.51 -18.06
N ILE A 373 -12.72 3.36 -17.20
CA ILE A 373 -13.81 2.96 -16.29
C ILE A 373 -15.06 2.66 -17.11
N LYS A 374 -15.48 3.59 -17.97
CA LYS A 374 -16.64 3.42 -18.84
C LYS A 374 -16.48 2.19 -19.73
N TYR A 375 -15.33 2.05 -20.40
CA TYR A 375 -15.07 0.94 -21.32
C TYR A 375 -15.14 -0.43 -20.62
N MET A 376 -14.54 -0.57 -19.43
CA MET A 376 -14.56 -1.82 -18.68
C MET A 376 -15.94 -2.09 -18.05
N PHE A 377 -16.67 -1.05 -17.63
CA PHE A 377 -18.01 -1.21 -17.05
C PHE A 377 -19.04 -1.59 -18.12
N ASP A 378 -18.94 -1.04 -19.32
CA ASP A 378 -19.74 -1.46 -20.48
C ASP A 378 -19.45 -2.91 -20.84
N PHE A 379 -18.17 -3.32 -20.85
CA PHE A 379 -17.82 -4.72 -21.04
C PHE A 379 -18.48 -5.65 -20.01
N LEU A 380 -18.51 -5.28 -18.72
CA LEU A 380 -19.18 -6.07 -17.69
C LEU A 380 -20.71 -6.11 -17.88
N ASP A 381 -21.31 -5.00 -18.31
CA ASP A 381 -22.74 -4.92 -18.62
C ASP A 381 -23.09 -5.84 -19.81
N ASP A 382 -22.28 -5.81 -20.88
CA ASP A 382 -22.45 -6.65 -22.07
C ASP A 382 -22.29 -8.13 -21.75
N GLN A 383 -21.29 -8.49 -20.95
CA GLN A 383 -21.08 -9.87 -20.50
C GLN A 383 -22.27 -10.37 -19.66
N ALA A 384 -22.80 -9.54 -18.76
CA ALA A 384 -23.99 -9.89 -17.99
C ALA A 384 -25.19 -10.14 -18.91
N LEU A 385 -25.39 -9.29 -19.92
CA LEU A 385 -26.48 -9.43 -20.89
C LEU A 385 -26.33 -10.70 -21.75
N GLN A 386 -25.13 -10.98 -22.26
CA GLN A 386 -24.82 -12.16 -23.07
C GLN A 386 -25.12 -13.47 -22.34
N HIS A 387 -24.90 -13.51 -21.02
CA HIS A 387 -25.19 -14.68 -20.19
C HIS A 387 -26.58 -14.64 -19.53
N GLY A 388 -27.46 -13.71 -19.91
CA GLY A 388 -28.85 -13.65 -19.43
C GLY A 388 -28.99 -13.22 -17.96
N ILE A 389 -28.01 -12.51 -17.40
CA ILE A 389 -28.05 -12.01 -16.03
C ILE A 389 -28.90 -10.73 -15.98
N THR A 390 -30.09 -10.82 -15.36
CA THR A 390 -31.03 -9.70 -15.24
C THR A 390 -31.00 -9.02 -13.87
N ASP A 391 -30.35 -9.61 -12.86
CA ASP A 391 -30.26 -9.03 -11.51
C ASP A 391 -29.25 -7.86 -11.50
N PRO A 392 -29.69 -6.60 -11.29
CA PRO A 392 -28.80 -5.44 -11.28
C PRO A 392 -27.77 -5.48 -10.15
N GLU A 393 -28.05 -6.17 -9.04
CA GLU A 393 -27.11 -6.30 -7.94
C GLU A 393 -25.88 -7.15 -8.31
N VAL A 394 -26.03 -8.10 -9.24
CA VAL A 394 -24.90 -8.92 -9.73
C VAL A 394 -23.90 -8.00 -10.43
N VAL A 395 -24.38 -7.20 -11.36
CA VAL A 395 -23.57 -6.27 -12.15
C VAL A 395 -22.96 -5.18 -11.26
N HIS A 396 -23.73 -4.64 -10.31
CA HIS A 396 -23.19 -3.75 -9.28
C HIS A 396 -22.02 -4.42 -8.56
N THR A 397 -22.19 -5.67 -8.11
CA THR A 397 -21.13 -6.40 -7.40
C THR A 397 -19.90 -6.62 -8.28
N TRP A 398 -20.07 -6.90 -9.57
CA TRP A 398 -18.96 -7.04 -10.51
C TRP A 398 -18.18 -5.74 -10.67
N LYS A 399 -18.88 -4.60 -10.83
CA LYS A 399 -18.27 -3.26 -10.92
C LYS A 399 -17.54 -2.88 -9.62
N SER A 400 -18.13 -3.17 -8.46
CA SER A 400 -17.49 -2.95 -7.16
C SER A 400 -16.25 -3.82 -6.95
N ASN A 401 -16.33 -5.11 -7.30
CA ASN A 401 -15.22 -6.06 -7.17
C ASN A 401 -14.09 -5.82 -8.19
N SER A 402 -14.37 -5.21 -9.34
CA SER A 402 -13.38 -4.95 -10.39
C SER A 402 -12.53 -3.71 -10.11
N LEU A 403 -13.14 -2.64 -9.58
CA LEU A 403 -12.46 -1.35 -9.43
C LEU A 403 -12.43 -0.84 -7.97
N PRO A 404 -13.53 -0.37 -7.34
CA PRO A 404 -13.48 0.22 -6.00
C PRO A 404 -12.82 -0.66 -4.94
N LEU A 405 -13.20 -1.94 -4.86
CA LEU A 405 -12.72 -2.86 -3.83
C LEU A 405 -11.30 -3.37 -4.08
N ARG A 406 -10.66 -2.96 -5.18
CA ARG A 406 -9.31 -3.39 -5.58
C ARG A 406 -8.36 -2.23 -5.68
N PHE A 407 -8.67 -1.30 -6.57
CA PHE A 407 -7.84 -0.14 -6.82
C PHE A 407 -7.97 0.86 -5.67
N TRP A 408 -9.19 1.37 -5.43
CA TRP A 408 -9.40 2.47 -4.47
C TRP A 408 -9.15 2.05 -3.02
N VAL A 409 -9.68 0.91 -2.58
CA VAL A 409 -9.41 0.38 -1.22
C VAL A 409 -7.91 0.22 -0.98
N ASN A 410 -7.16 -0.26 -1.97
CA ASN A 410 -5.72 -0.44 -1.84
C ASN A 410 -4.99 0.91 -1.71
N LEU A 411 -5.36 1.92 -2.51
CA LEU A 411 -4.75 3.25 -2.44
C LEU A 411 -5.12 4.01 -1.15
N ILE A 412 -6.36 3.89 -0.67
CA ILE A 412 -6.79 4.48 0.60
C ILE A 412 -5.97 3.89 1.75
N LYS A 413 -5.76 2.57 1.77
CA LYS A 413 -4.94 1.90 2.79
C LYS A 413 -3.45 2.21 2.64
N ASN A 414 -2.97 2.34 1.41
CA ASN A 414 -1.55 2.47 1.08
C ASN A 414 -1.26 3.74 0.29
N PRO A 415 -1.44 4.94 0.88
CA PRO A 415 -1.15 6.19 0.20
C PRO A 415 0.34 6.34 -0.15
N ASN A 416 1.21 5.59 0.51
CA ASN A 416 2.64 5.49 0.19
C ASN A 416 2.95 4.79 -1.15
N PHE A 417 1.95 4.22 -1.83
CA PHE A 417 2.09 3.79 -3.23
C PHE A 417 2.03 4.96 -4.21
N VAL A 418 1.48 6.10 -3.79
CA VAL A 418 1.27 7.29 -4.62
C VAL A 418 2.21 8.41 -4.20
N PHE A 419 2.45 8.56 -2.90
CA PHE A 419 3.22 9.65 -2.32
C PHE A 419 4.48 9.14 -1.62
N ASP A 420 5.55 9.94 -1.68
CA ASP A 420 6.75 9.71 -0.89
C ASP A 420 6.55 10.17 0.56
N ILE A 421 5.89 9.31 1.34
CA ILE A 421 5.49 9.53 2.73
C ILE A 421 5.82 8.32 3.61
N VAL A 422 6.05 8.57 4.89
CA VAL A 422 6.11 7.52 5.92
C VAL A 422 4.74 7.40 6.58
N LYS A 423 4.17 6.19 6.51
CA LYS A 423 2.90 5.84 7.16
C LYS A 423 3.18 5.18 8.50
N SER A 424 2.77 5.82 9.60
CA SER A 424 2.85 5.22 10.93
C SER A 424 1.75 4.18 11.15
N ASN A 425 1.95 3.25 12.09
CA ASN A 425 1.00 2.17 12.38
C ASN A 425 -0.40 2.68 12.80
N ILE A 426 -0.44 3.77 13.56
CA ILE A 426 -1.71 4.38 13.98
C ILE A 426 -2.45 5.02 12.80
N VAL A 427 -1.73 5.68 11.89
CA VAL A 427 -2.32 6.25 10.66
C VAL A 427 -2.82 5.13 9.75
N ASP A 428 -2.07 4.04 9.60
CA ASP A 428 -2.49 2.84 8.86
C ASP A 428 -3.79 2.24 9.42
N SER A 429 -3.90 2.17 10.75
CA SER A 429 -5.11 1.68 11.42
C SER A 429 -6.32 2.59 11.18
N CYS A 430 -6.11 3.91 11.17
CA CYS A 430 -7.17 4.88 10.86
C CYS A 430 -7.61 4.81 9.39
N LEU A 431 -6.65 4.73 8.46
CA LEU A 431 -6.93 4.55 7.02
C LEU A 431 -7.66 3.24 6.74
N SER A 432 -7.39 2.18 7.50
CA SER A 432 -8.11 0.91 7.40
C SER A 432 -9.58 1.03 7.78
N VAL A 433 -9.93 1.88 8.76
CA VAL A 433 -11.33 2.18 9.10
C VAL A 433 -12.03 2.94 7.98
N VAL A 434 -11.36 3.93 7.38
CA VAL A 434 -11.89 4.67 6.21
C VAL A 434 -12.08 3.72 5.02
N ALA A 435 -11.09 2.88 4.73
CA ALA A 435 -11.18 1.89 3.67
C ALA A 435 -12.32 0.88 3.91
N GLN A 436 -12.54 0.44 5.15
CA GLN A 436 -13.68 -0.42 5.48
C GLN A 436 -15.02 0.29 5.23
N THR A 437 -15.12 1.57 5.59
CA THR A 437 -16.32 2.38 5.33
C THR A 437 -16.58 2.51 3.83
N PHE A 438 -15.52 2.71 3.03
CA PHE A 438 -15.59 2.72 1.58
C PHE A 438 -16.06 1.38 1.00
N MET A 439 -15.59 0.25 1.56
CA MET A 439 -16.05 -1.08 1.19
C MET A 439 -17.53 -1.30 1.50
N ASP A 440 -17.98 -0.85 2.68
CA ASP A 440 -19.37 -0.96 3.10
C ASP A 440 -20.32 -0.12 2.21
N ALA A 441 -19.85 1.03 1.72
CA ALA A 441 -20.56 1.86 0.75
C ALA A 441 -20.74 1.17 -0.61
N CYS A 442 -19.81 0.30 -1.02
CA CYS A 442 -19.90 -0.46 -2.27
C CYS A 442 -20.71 -1.76 -2.13
N SER A 443 -21.26 -2.08 -0.96
CA SER A 443 -22.01 -3.31 -0.74
C SER A 443 -23.49 -3.12 -1.07
N THR A 444 -24.11 -4.10 -1.74
CA THR A 444 -25.58 -4.14 -1.92
C THR A 444 -26.31 -4.68 -0.69
N SER A 445 -25.59 -5.24 0.30
CA SER A 445 -26.22 -5.84 1.48
C SER A 445 -26.86 -4.81 2.42
N ASP A 446 -27.99 -5.17 3.02
CA ASP A 446 -28.66 -4.34 4.04
C ASP A 446 -27.68 -3.88 5.13
N HIS A 447 -27.79 -2.61 5.49
CA HIS A 447 -27.01 -2.04 6.58
C HIS A 447 -27.62 -2.42 7.94
N ARG A 448 -27.54 -3.71 8.31
CA ARG A 448 -27.98 -4.19 9.62
C ARG A 448 -26.93 -3.90 10.68
N LEU A 449 -27.36 -3.21 11.73
CA LEU A 449 -26.56 -2.86 12.90
C LEU A 449 -27.10 -3.59 14.12
N GLY A 450 -26.18 -4.16 14.89
CA GLY A 450 -26.46 -4.86 16.13
C GLY A 450 -25.33 -4.64 17.13
N LYS A 451 -25.48 -5.18 18.33
CA LYS A 451 -24.49 -5.04 19.40
C LYS A 451 -23.11 -5.60 19.03
N ASP A 452 -23.07 -6.62 18.17
CA ASP A 452 -21.85 -7.27 17.71
C ASP A 452 -21.31 -6.68 16.39
N SER A 453 -21.87 -5.56 15.92
CA SER A 453 -21.37 -4.89 14.72
C SER A 453 -19.99 -4.28 14.99
N PRO A 454 -19.03 -4.39 14.05
CA PRO A 454 -17.73 -3.76 14.19
C PRO A 454 -17.86 -2.25 14.45
N SER A 455 -16.99 -1.72 15.30
CA SER A 455 -17.03 -0.30 15.69
C SER A 455 -16.84 0.66 14.53
N SER A 456 -16.07 0.30 13.50
CA SER A 456 -15.97 1.07 12.26
C SER A 456 -17.33 1.23 11.57
N LYS A 457 -18.15 0.16 11.54
CA LYS A 457 -19.48 0.17 10.94
C LYS A 457 -20.47 1.00 11.76
N LEU A 458 -20.38 0.93 13.09
CA LEU A 458 -21.18 1.77 13.99
C LEU A 458 -20.80 3.25 13.88
N LEU A 459 -19.51 3.54 13.72
CA LEU A 459 -18.97 4.90 13.65
C LEU A 459 -19.46 5.68 12.42
N TYR A 460 -19.64 4.99 11.29
CA TYR A 460 -20.14 5.56 10.02
C TYR A 460 -21.56 5.11 9.65
N ALA A 461 -22.32 4.60 10.62
CA ALA A 461 -23.66 4.05 10.41
C ALA A 461 -24.64 4.99 9.68
N LYS A 462 -24.53 6.29 9.94
CA LYS A 462 -25.40 7.31 9.33
C LYS A 462 -24.93 7.73 7.94
N ASP A 463 -23.65 7.57 7.64
CA ASP A 463 -23.03 8.05 6.41
C ASP A 463 -23.03 6.96 5.32
N ILE A 464 -22.93 5.68 5.72
CA ILE A 464 -22.90 4.53 4.77
C ILE A 464 -24.10 4.51 3.82
N PRO A 465 -25.36 4.72 4.26
CA PRO A 465 -26.49 4.81 3.32
C PRO A 465 -26.33 5.94 2.29
N ILE A 466 -25.81 7.11 2.71
CA ILE A 466 -25.58 8.25 1.81
C ILE A 466 -24.50 7.88 0.78
N TYR A 467 -23.41 7.25 1.22
CA TYR A 467 -22.36 6.80 0.30
C TYR A 467 -22.83 5.69 -0.66
N LYS A 468 -23.74 4.80 -0.23
CA LYS A 468 -24.38 3.82 -1.12
C LYS A 468 -25.16 4.53 -2.23
N ASP A 469 -25.94 5.55 -1.89
CA ASP A 469 -26.66 6.36 -2.89
C ASP A 469 -25.69 7.05 -3.88
N TRP A 470 -24.47 7.40 -3.44
CA TRP A 470 -23.44 7.96 -4.33
C TRP A 470 -22.90 6.90 -5.29
N VAL A 471 -22.62 5.69 -4.79
CA VAL A 471 -22.15 4.56 -5.61
C VAL A 471 -23.19 4.14 -6.64
N GLU A 472 -24.46 4.04 -6.23
CA GLU A 472 -25.56 3.68 -7.13
C GLU A 472 -25.73 4.72 -8.24
N ARG A 473 -25.75 6.01 -7.90
CA ARG A 473 -25.78 7.09 -8.88
C ARG A 473 -24.57 7.07 -9.80
N TYR A 474 -23.36 6.88 -9.27
CA TYR A 474 -22.14 6.79 -10.06
C TYR A 474 -22.22 5.69 -11.12
N TYR A 475 -22.68 4.49 -10.77
CA TYR A 475 -22.84 3.40 -11.74
C TYR A 475 -23.96 3.67 -12.76
N GLN A 476 -25.06 4.30 -12.34
CA GLN A 476 -26.15 4.67 -13.23
C GLN A 476 -25.72 5.75 -14.23
N ASP A 477 -25.01 6.77 -13.78
CA ASP A 477 -24.50 7.86 -14.60
C ASP A 477 -23.51 7.33 -15.65
N ILE A 478 -22.59 6.44 -15.25
CA ILE A 478 -21.67 5.77 -16.19
C ILE A 478 -22.44 4.96 -17.24
N LYS A 479 -23.48 4.23 -16.82
CA LYS A 479 -24.26 3.39 -17.74
C LYS A 479 -24.94 4.20 -18.83
N VAL A 480 -25.45 5.40 -18.52
CA VAL A 480 -26.13 6.26 -19.51
C VAL A 480 -25.17 7.10 -20.36
N MET A 481 -23.88 7.16 -20.03
CA MET A 481 -22.88 7.81 -20.88
C MET A 481 -22.79 7.13 -22.25
N PRO A 482 -22.46 7.88 -23.32
CA PRO A 482 -22.20 7.30 -24.63
C PRO A 482 -21.16 6.20 -24.56
N ALA A 483 -21.40 5.11 -25.28
CA ALA A 483 -20.44 4.01 -25.41
C ALA A 483 -19.16 4.50 -26.09
N ILE A 484 -18.02 4.01 -25.62
CA ILE A 484 -16.72 4.33 -26.20
C ILE A 484 -16.45 3.34 -27.33
N SER A 485 -16.16 3.85 -28.53
CA SER A 485 -15.82 2.98 -29.65
C SER A 485 -14.48 2.29 -29.42
N ASP A 486 -14.30 1.08 -29.95
CA ASP A 486 -13.01 0.39 -29.88
C ASP A 486 -11.89 1.22 -30.54
N GLN A 487 -12.21 2.01 -31.56
CA GLN A 487 -11.25 2.91 -32.21
C GLN A 487 -10.77 4.01 -31.27
N ASP A 488 -11.67 4.68 -30.55
CA ASP A 488 -11.32 5.74 -29.60
C ASP A 488 -10.55 5.19 -28.40
N MET A 489 -10.98 4.02 -27.90
CA MET A 489 -10.29 3.35 -26.80
C MET A 489 -8.87 2.94 -27.22
N ASN A 490 -8.71 2.35 -28.40
CA ASN A 490 -7.40 1.96 -28.93
C ASN A 490 -6.49 3.18 -29.15
N ALA A 491 -7.03 4.31 -29.65
CA ALA A 491 -6.27 5.54 -29.77
C ALA A 491 -5.73 6.04 -28.42
N MET A 492 -6.55 5.99 -27.36
CA MET A 492 -6.12 6.33 -26.00
C MET A 492 -5.05 5.35 -25.48
N LEU A 493 -5.26 4.04 -25.66
CA LEU A 493 -4.30 3.00 -25.24
C LEU A 493 -2.97 3.11 -25.97
N ALA A 494 -2.97 3.43 -27.27
CA ALA A 494 -1.77 3.65 -28.06
C ALA A 494 -0.97 4.87 -27.55
N GLU A 495 -1.66 5.94 -27.15
CA GLU A 495 -1.03 7.10 -26.55
C GLU A 495 -0.41 6.78 -25.19
N GLU A 496 -1.14 6.08 -24.30
CA GLU A 496 -0.61 5.60 -23.01
C GLU A 496 0.61 4.70 -23.20
N SER A 497 0.56 3.79 -24.17
CA SER A 497 1.72 2.96 -24.53
C SER A 497 2.92 3.78 -24.95
N ARG A 498 2.71 4.82 -25.77
CA ARG A 498 3.78 5.70 -26.27
C ARG A 498 4.39 6.53 -25.15
N LEU A 499 3.57 7.06 -24.24
CA LEU A 499 4.02 7.90 -23.13
C LEU A 499 4.97 7.14 -22.19
N HIS A 500 4.67 5.88 -21.90
CA HIS A 500 5.41 5.11 -20.90
C HIS A 500 6.33 4.01 -21.50
N ALA A 501 6.53 3.96 -22.82
CA ALA A 501 7.25 2.91 -23.55
C ALA A 501 8.68 2.62 -23.07
N HIS A 502 9.32 3.57 -22.39
CA HIS A 502 10.72 3.50 -21.96
C HIS A 502 10.89 3.54 -20.43
N GLU A 503 9.78 3.48 -19.67
CA GLU A 503 9.85 3.52 -18.21
C GLU A 503 10.23 2.18 -17.59
N PHE A 504 9.95 1.07 -18.28
CA PHE A 504 10.20 -0.27 -17.78
C PHE A 504 11.27 -1.01 -18.58
N ASN A 505 12.10 -1.79 -17.87
CA ASN A 505 13.00 -2.74 -18.52
C ASN A 505 12.24 -4.02 -18.91
N THR A 506 11.64 -4.00 -20.09
CA THR A 506 10.84 -5.13 -20.63
C THR A 506 11.65 -6.41 -20.81
N ASN A 507 12.95 -6.33 -21.09
CA ASN A 507 13.82 -7.52 -21.23
C ASN A 507 13.96 -8.28 -19.91
N VAL A 508 14.07 -7.58 -18.78
CA VAL A 508 14.11 -8.22 -17.45
C VAL A 508 12.76 -8.87 -17.14
N ALA A 509 11.65 -8.19 -17.44
CA ALA A 509 10.32 -8.74 -17.25
C ALA A 509 10.09 -10.01 -18.10
N LEU A 510 10.48 -9.97 -19.38
CA LEU A 510 10.45 -11.12 -20.28
C LEU A 510 11.31 -12.27 -19.80
N HIS A 511 12.48 -12.00 -19.25
CA HIS A 511 13.35 -13.03 -18.69
C HIS A 511 12.73 -13.72 -17.48
N GLU A 512 12.16 -12.95 -16.54
CA GLU A 512 11.45 -13.55 -15.41
C GLU A 512 10.21 -14.33 -15.86
N LEU A 513 9.49 -13.84 -16.89
CA LEU A 513 8.35 -14.56 -17.47
C LEU A 513 8.78 -15.86 -18.17
N TYR A 514 9.91 -15.84 -18.86
CA TYR A 514 10.50 -17.03 -19.49
C TYR A 514 10.80 -18.12 -18.47
N LYS A 515 11.22 -17.79 -17.24
CA LYS A 515 11.45 -18.81 -16.20
C LYS A 515 10.18 -19.63 -15.91
N TYR A 516 9.01 -19.01 -15.97
CA TYR A 516 7.74 -19.73 -15.85
C TYR A 516 7.46 -20.61 -17.07
N ALA A 517 7.66 -20.08 -18.28
CA ALA A 517 7.53 -20.87 -19.50
C ALA A 517 8.46 -22.09 -19.50
N TYR A 518 9.73 -21.90 -19.09
CA TYR A 518 10.72 -22.96 -18.99
C TYR A 518 10.34 -24.01 -17.94
N LYS A 519 9.94 -23.57 -16.73
CA LYS A 519 9.55 -24.44 -15.62
C LYS A 519 8.38 -25.37 -15.98
N TYR A 520 7.45 -24.92 -16.81
CA TYR A 520 6.27 -25.67 -17.22
C TYR A 520 6.30 -26.06 -18.71
N THR A 521 7.50 -26.18 -19.30
CA THR A 521 7.71 -26.41 -20.74
C THR A 521 6.93 -27.61 -21.24
N ASP A 522 6.99 -28.77 -20.56
CA ASP A 522 6.37 -30.00 -21.06
C ASP A 522 4.85 -29.85 -21.20
N GLN A 523 4.20 -29.29 -20.18
CA GLN A 523 2.75 -29.03 -20.16
C GLN A 523 2.36 -27.98 -21.20
N LEU A 524 3.21 -26.96 -21.38
CA LEU A 524 3.00 -25.91 -22.36
C LEU A 524 3.14 -26.45 -23.79
N LEU A 525 4.15 -27.27 -24.07
CA LEU A 525 4.32 -27.91 -25.37
C LEU A 525 3.12 -28.81 -25.69
N GLN A 526 2.68 -29.63 -24.74
CA GLN A 526 1.48 -30.45 -24.92
C GLN A 526 0.25 -29.58 -25.26
N THR A 527 0.00 -28.52 -24.48
CA THR A 527 -1.14 -27.61 -24.74
C THR A 527 -1.03 -26.94 -26.12
N LEU A 528 0.18 -26.55 -26.52
CA LEU A 528 0.45 -25.95 -27.84
C LEU A 528 0.32 -26.96 -28.99
N GLU A 529 0.56 -28.25 -28.74
CA GLU A 529 0.37 -29.32 -29.72
C GLU A 529 -1.09 -29.75 -29.84
N GLU A 530 -1.91 -29.57 -28.81
CA GLU A 530 -3.35 -29.89 -28.84
C GLU A 530 -4.20 -28.78 -29.50
N ASP A 531 -3.75 -27.52 -29.46
CA ASP A 531 -4.51 -26.38 -30.01
C ASP A 531 -4.30 -26.17 -31.53
N GLU A 532 -5.40 -26.09 -32.29
CA GLU A 532 -5.40 -26.00 -33.75
C GLU A 532 -4.71 -24.72 -34.28
N PHE A 533 -4.95 -23.57 -33.65
CA PHE A 533 -4.34 -22.30 -34.05
C PHE A 533 -2.83 -22.29 -33.76
N SER A 534 -2.42 -22.91 -32.67
CA SER A 534 -1.03 -23.09 -32.28
C SER A 534 -0.28 -23.98 -33.26
N GLN A 535 -0.86 -25.14 -33.65
CA GLN A 535 -0.30 -26.02 -34.67
C GLN A 535 -0.08 -25.28 -35.99
N LYS A 536 -1.08 -24.53 -36.46
CA LYS A 536 -1.02 -23.73 -37.69
C LYS A 536 0.13 -22.70 -37.65
N ASN A 537 0.38 -22.10 -36.49
CA ASN A 537 1.44 -21.11 -36.27
C ASN A 537 2.80 -21.71 -35.86
N LYS A 538 2.88 -23.05 -35.74
CA LYS A 538 4.06 -23.82 -35.32
C LYS A 538 4.64 -23.33 -33.98
N LEU A 539 3.78 -22.97 -33.03
CA LEU A 539 4.20 -22.33 -31.78
C LEU A 539 5.02 -23.26 -30.87
N ALA A 540 4.65 -24.54 -30.77
CA ALA A 540 5.42 -25.53 -30.01
C ALA A 540 6.89 -25.60 -30.49
N ARG A 541 7.10 -25.71 -31.81
CA ARG A 541 8.45 -25.71 -32.40
C ARG A 541 9.22 -24.42 -32.14
N LYS A 542 8.56 -23.27 -32.21
CA LYS A 542 9.18 -21.97 -31.90
C LYS A 542 9.57 -21.88 -30.42
N LEU A 543 8.76 -22.40 -29.50
CA LEU A 543 9.10 -22.47 -28.08
C LEU A 543 10.31 -23.39 -27.83
N SER A 544 10.35 -24.57 -28.44
CA SER A 544 11.52 -25.45 -28.35
C SER A 544 12.79 -24.78 -28.89
N GLN A 545 12.68 -24.03 -29.98
CA GLN A 545 13.79 -23.24 -30.52
C GLN A 545 14.25 -22.15 -29.54
N VAL A 546 13.32 -21.43 -28.90
CA VAL A 546 13.64 -20.46 -27.84
C VAL A 546 14.41 -21.15 -26.71
N ASN A 547 13.93 -22.30 -26.23
CA ASN A 547 14.59 -23.04 -25.14
C ASN A 547 16.02 -23.46 -25.53
N ALA A 548 16.21 -24.01 -26.74
CA ALA A 548 17.53 -24.39 -27.24
C ALA A 548 18.49 -23.18 -27.32
N ILE A 549 18.01 -22.03 -27.81
CA ILE A 549 18.81 -20.80 -27.87
C ILE A 549 19.15 -20.31 -26.46
N MET A 550 18.18 -20.29 -25.55
CA MET A 550 18.36 -19.84 -24.16
C MET A 550 19.33 -20.73 -23.37
N ASN A 551 19.40 -22.02 -23.71
CA ASN A 551 20.34 -22.97 -23.12
C ASN A 551 21.73 -22.97 -23.80
N GLY A 552 21.91 -22.25 -24.90
CA GLY A 552 23.16 -22.21 -25.67
C GLY A 552 23.38 -23.42 -26.59
N GLU A 553 22.34 -24.21 -26.85
CA GLU A 553 22.38 -25.42 -27.68
C GLU A 553 22.31 -25.12 -29.18
N SER A 554 21.94 -23.89 -29.57
CA SER A 554 21.72 -23.49 -30.96
C SER A 554 23.00 -23.02 -31.72
N GLU A 555 24.19 -23.18 -31.13
CA GLU A 555 25.51 -22.93 -31.77
C GLU A 555 26.41 -24.18 -31.78
N ALA A 556 25.84 -25.39 -31.67
CA ALA A 556 26.53 -26.66 -31.91
C ALA A 556 26.26 -27.21 -33.31
#